data_AF-A0A845JV98-F1
#
_entry.id   AF-A0A845JV98-F1
#
_cell.length_a   1.000
_cell.length_b   1.000
_cell.length_c   1.000
_cell.angle_alpha   90.00
_cell.angle_beta   90.00
_cell.angle_gamma   90.00
#
_symmetry.space_group_name_H-M   'P 1'
#
loop_
_entity.id
_entity.type
_entity.pdbx_description
1 polymer ?
#
loop_
_entity_poly.entity_id
_entity_poly.type
_entity_poly.pdbx_seq_one_letter_code
_entity_poly.pdbx_strand_id
1 'polypeptide(L)'
;MIKNLLEKKLALLEELKGQLQEQAKAVDEDDEPLLSRILDAKEKVIESLIKDDRELDKQVAALDEKNRVAIANRLQEIGIQIEKETEKIAEMENDCEKKLMNERFDLFEKMKSLKNGRTLLKGYGSSPRIKPKFKGSI
;
A
#
# COMPACT_ATOMS: atom_id res chain seq x y z
N MET A 1 12.16 -4.01 -31.15
CA MET A 1 10.78 -3.87 -30.65
C MET A 1 10.65 -4.46 -29.25
N ILE A 2 10.88 -5.77 -29.06
CA ILE A 2 10.93 -6.42 -27.73
C ILE A 2 11.89 -5.71 -26.75
N LYS A 3 13.14 -5.43 -27.17
CA LYS A 3 14.10 -4.70 -26.32
C LYS A 3 13.54 -3.37 -25.81
N ASN A 4 12.89 -2.58 -26.67
CA ASN A 4 12.33 -1.28 -26.29
C ASN A 4 11.18 -1.42 -25.29
N LEU A 5 10.37 -2.49 -25.39
CA LEU A 5 9.33 -2.78 -24.41
C LEU A 5 9.93 -3.11 -23.04
N LEU A 6 11.02 -3.89 -23.00
CA LEU A 6 11.70 -4.21 -21.75
C LEU A 6 12.40 -2.98 -21.13
N GLU A 7 13.02 -2.12 -21.94
CA GLU A 7 13.60 -0.86 -21.48
C GLU A 7 12.53 0.10 -20.95
N LYS A 8 11.37 0.17 -21.63
CA LYS A 8 10.21 0.93 -21.14
C LYS A 8 9.68 0.36 -19.82
N LYS A 9 9.61 -0.97 -19.69
CA LYS A 9 9.21 -1.65 -18.46
C LYS A 9 10.13 -1.27 -17.30
N LEU A 10 11.45 -1.26 -17.50
CA LEU A 10 12.40 -0.79 -16.48
C LEU A 10 12.14 0.65 -16.06
N ALA A 11 11.87 1.56 -17.01
CA ALA A 11 11.56 2.95 -16.68
C ALA A 11 10.27 3.08 -15.85
N LEU A 12 9.23 2.32 -16.19
CA LEU A 12 7.98 2.29 -15.44
C LEU A 12 8.15 1.68 -14.04
N LEU A 13 9.01 0.66 -13.88
CA LEU A 13 9.33 0.10 -12.56
C LEU A 13 10.08 1.11 -11.69
N GLU A 14 11.02 1.86 -12.25
CA GLU A 14 11.71 2.92 -11.51
C GLU A 14 10.76 4.07 -11.12
N GLU A 15 9.81 4.42 -12.00
CA GLU A 15 8.73 5.38 -11.68
C GLU A 15 7.86 4.86 -10.51
N LEU A 16 7.42 3.60 -10.58
CA LEU A 16 6.61 2.97 -9.52
C LEU A 16 7.34 2.95 -8.18
N LYS A 17 8.64 2.65 -8.20
CA LYS A 17 9.50 2.69 -7.02
C LYS A 17 9.65 4.10 -6.45
N GLY A 18 9.77 5.12 -7.30
CA GLY A 18 9.72 6.53 -6.87
C GLY A 18 8.42 6.86 -6.14
N GLN A 19 7.28 6.45 -6.71
CA GLN A 19 5.96 6.63 -6.10
C GLN A 19 5.85 5.90 -4.74
N LEU A 20 6.44 4.71 -4.59
CA LEU A 20 6.48 3.99 -3.32
C LEU A 20 7.31 4.70 -2.25
N GLN A 21 8.42 5.35 -2.63
CA GLN A 21 9.20 6.15 -1.70
C GLN A 21 8.42 7.39 -1.24
N GLU A 22 7.65 8.01 -2.13
CA GLU A 22 6.76 9.10 -1.77
C GLU A 22 5.60 8.63 -0.89
N GLN A 23 5.05 7.45 -1.15
CA GLN A 23 4.01 6.83 -0.33
C GLN A 23 4.50 6.64 1.11
N ALA A 24 5.71 6.10 1.29
CA ALA A 24 6.28 5.90 2.62
C ALA A 24 6.34 7.20 3.43
N LYS A 25 6.75 8.31 2.79
CA LYS A 25 6.77 9.64 3.40
C LYS A 25 5.37 10.17 3.71
N ALA A 26 4.43 10.03 2.78
CA ALA A 26 3.05 10.44 3.00
C ALA A 26 2.41 9.71 4.20
N VAL A 27 2.74 8.42 4.38
CA VAL A 27 2.33 7.65 5.56
C VAL A 27 3.04 8.13 6.83
N ASP A 28 4.34 8.46 6.78
CA ASP A 28 5.05 9.07 7.93
C ASP A 28 4.46 10.42 8.36
N GLU A 29 3.92 11.19 7.41
CA GLU A 29 3.41 12.55 7.62
C GLU A 29 1.89 12.62 7.84
N ASP A 30 1.19 11.47 7.88
CA ASP A 30 -0.28 11.38 7.92
C ASP A 30 -0.97 12.22 6.81
N ASP A 31 -0.34 12.36 5.63
CA ASP A 31 -0.84 13.16 4.50
C ASP A 31 -1.79 12.32 3.60
N GLU A 32 -3.04 12.21 4.03
CA GLU A 32 -4.09 11.48 3.28
C GLU A 32 -4.31 12.02 1.84
N PRO A 33 -4.39 13.35 1.59
CA PRO A 33 -4.53 13.87 0.22
C PRO A 33 -3.37 13.47 -0.71
N LEU A 34 -2.13 13.52 -0.22
CA LEU A 34 -0.97 13.09 -0.98
C LEU A 34 -1.02 11.58 -1.25
N LEU A 35 -1.36 10.79 -0.25
CA LEU A 35 -1.49 9.34 -0.37
C LEU A 35 -2.50 8.95 -1.47
N SER A 36 -3.66 9.61 -1.52
CA SER A 36 -4.66 9.38 -2.57
C SER A 36 -4.13 9.66 -3.96
N ARG A 37 -3.39 10.76 -4.15
CA ARG A 37 -2.79 11.11 -5.45
C ARG A 37 -1.73 10.11 -5.88
N ILE A 38 -0.94 9.62 -4.93
CA ILE A 38 0.10 8.61 -5.19
C ILE A 38 -0.55 7.30 -5.62
N LEU A 39 -1.65 6.88 -4.98
CA LEU A 39 -2.39 5.67 -5.37
C LEU A 39 -2.91 5.77 -6.82
N ASP A 40 -3.53 6.90 -7.19
CA ASP A 40 -4.00 7.14 -8.56
C ASP A 40 -2.84 7.10 -9.59
N ALA A 41 -1.66 7.60 -9.21
CA ALA A 41 -0.49 7.59 -10.06
C ALA A 41 0.08 6.17 -10.23
N LYS A 42 0.15 5.39 -9.14
CA LYS A 42 0.57 3.99 -9.15
C LYS A 42 -0.35 3.13 -10.02
N GLU A 43 -1.66 3.32 -9.91
CA GLU A 43 -2.63 2.56 -10.70
C GLU A 43 -2.39 2.75 -12.21
N LYS A 44 -2.15 3.98 -12.66
CA LYS A 44 -1.83 4.28 -14.07
C LYS A 44 -0.53 3.63 -14.56
N VAL A 45 0.50 3.60 -13.69
CA VAL A 45 1.78 2.94 -14.01
C VAL A 45 1.57 1.43 -14.12
N ILE A 46 0.82 0.82 -13.19
CA ILE A 46 0.50 -0.60 -13.20
C ILE A 46 -0.33 -0.98 -14.44
N GLU A 47 -1.34 -0.18 -14.81
CA GLU A 47 -2.11 -0.38 -16.03
C GLU A 47 -1.21 -0.35 -17.29
N SER A 48 -0.24 0.57 -17.32
CA SER A 48 0.73 0.69 -18.41
C SER A 48 1.65 -0.54 -18.47
N LEU A 49 2.15 -1.01 -17.33
CA LEU A 49 2.95 -2.24 -17.22
C LEU A 49 2.19 -3.46 -17.73
N ILE A 50 0.93 -3.64 -17.30
CA ILE A 50 0.08 -4.75 -17.75
C ILE A 50 -0.15 -4.71 -19.26
N LYS A 51 -0.37 -3.52 -19.82
CA LYS A 51 -0.56 -3.34 -21.26
C LYS A 51 0.70 -3.71 -22.04
N ASP A 52 1.87 -3.26 -21.58
CA ASP A 52 3.15 -3.53 -22.23
C ASP A 52 3.51 -5.03 -22.13
N ASP A 53 3.22 -5.68 -21.00
CA ASP A 53 3.44 -7.13 -20.82
C ASP A 53 2.57 -7.96 -21.77
N ARG A 54 1.29 -7.59 -21.94
CA ARG A 54 0.42 -8.27 -22.93
C ARG A 54 0.93 -8.09 -24.36
N GLU A 55 1.53 -6.95 -24.67
CA GLU A 55 2.12 -6.70 -25.99
C GLU A 55 3.42 -7.49 -26.18
N LEU A 56 4.24 -7.58 -25.14
CA LEU A 56 5.43 -8.41 -25.12
C LEU A 56 5.08 -9.89 -25.36
N ASP A 57 4.08 -10.42 -24.65
CA ASP A 57 3.62 -11.79 -24.79
C ASP A 57 3.19 -12.11 -26.23
N LYS A 58 2.44 -11.19 -26.86
CA LYS A 58 2.04 -11.33 -28.28
C LYS A 58 3.25 -11.37 -29.20
N GLN A 59 4.23 -10.49 -29.00
CA GLN A 59 5.43 -10.44 -29.83
C GLN A 59 6.29 -11.70 -29.65
N VAL A 60 6.43 -12.19 -28.42
CA VAL A 60 7.17 -13.42 -28.13
C VAL A 60 6.44 -14.65 -28.70
N ALA A 61 5.12 -14.71 -28.59
CA ALA A 61 4.31 -15.79 -29.15
C ALA A 61 4.44 -15.89 -30.68
N ALA A 62 4.61 -14.77 -31.38
CA ALA A 62 4.79 -14.73 -32.82
C ALA A 62 6.18 -15.22 -33.32
N LEU A 63 7.16 -15.35 -32.42
CA LEU A 63 8.49 -15.85 -32.75
C LEU A 63 8.53 -17.39 -32.78
N ASP A 64 9.37 -17.94 -33.64
CA ASP A 64 9.77 -19.35 -33.61
C ASP A 64 10.79 -19.62 -32.50
N GLU A 65 10.93 -20.88 -32.14
CA GLU A 65 11.74 -21.31 -30.99
C GLU A 65 13.20 -20.83 -31.05
N LYS A 66 13.81 -20.89 -32.24
CA LYS A 66 15.19 -20.46 -32.43
C LYS A 66 15.37 -18.96 -32.12
N ASN A 67 14.44 -18.13 -32.58
CA ASN A 67 14.50 -16.70 -32.33
C ASN A 67 14.14 -16.35 -30.87
N ARG A 68 13.23 -17.10 -30.24
CA ARG A 68 12.94 -16.95 -28.81
C ARG A 68 14.19 -17.17 -27.95
N VAL A 69 14.90 -18.28 -28.17
CA VAL A 69 16.14 -18.59 -27.44
C VAL A 69 17.23 -17.53 -27.70
N ALA A 70 17.39 -17.10 -28.95
CA ALA A 70 18.37 -16.07 -29.30
C ALA A 70 18.08 -14.72 -28.62
N ILE A 71 16.81 -14.31 -28.56
CA ILE A 71 16.39 -13.07 -27.90
C ILE A 71 16.49 -13.18 -26.38
N ALA A 72 16.10 -14.31 -25.80
CA ALA A 72 16.22 -14.56 -24.36
C ALA A 72 17.68 -14.44 -23.90
N ASN A 73 18.61 -15.06 -24.62
CA ASN A 73 20.05 -14.95 -24.31
C ASN A 73 20.56 -13.51 -24.48
N ARG A 74 20.12 -12.80 -25.52
CA ARG A 74 20.57 -11.43 -25.79
C ARG A 74 20.05 -10.41 -24.77
N LEU A 75 18.87 -10.63 -24.21
CA LEU A 75 18.18 -9.70 -23.31
C LEU A 75 18.16 -10.21 -21.86
N GLN A 76 18.91 -11.26 -21.55
CA GLN A 76 18.95 -11.89 -20.24
C GLN A 76 19.26 -10.90 -19.11
N GLU A 77 20.26 -10.02 -19.31
CA GLU A 77 20.64 -9.01 -18.31
C GLU A 77 19.48 -8.07 -17.97
N ILE A 78 18.71 -7.64 -18.98
CA ILE A 78 17.55 -6.79 -18.79
C ILE A 78 16.44 -7.56 -18.05
N GLY A 79 16.24 -8.84 -18.38
CA GLY A 79 15.31 -9.72 -17.66
C GLY A 79 15.65 -9.83 -16.16
N ILE A 80 16.92 -10.09 -15.84
CA ILE A 80 17.41 -10.18 -14.46
C ILE A 80 17.20 -8.85 -13.72
N GLN A 81 17.46 -7.72 -14.37
CA GLN A 81 17.21 -6.39 -13.77
C GLN A 81 15.72 -6.16 -13.47
N ILE A 82 14.84 -6.53 -14.39
CA ILE A 82 13.39 -6.43 -14.20
C ILE A 82 12.93 -7.27 -13.02
N GLU A 83 13.39 -8.53 -12.91
CA GLU A 83 13.05 -9.41 -11.78
C GLU A 83 13.49 -8.80 -10.45
N LYS A 84 14.73 -8.31 -10.39
CA LYS A 84 15.28 -7.68 -9.19
C LYS A 84 14.51 -6.43 -8.76
N GLU A 85 14.20 -5.54 -9.69
CA GLU A 85 13.43 -4.32 -9.35
C GLU A 85 12.00 -4.67 -8.94
N THR A 86 11.39 -5.69 -9.56
CA THR A 86 10.05 -6.16 -9.18
C THR A 86 10.03 -6.75 -7.78
N GLU A 87 11.03 -7.56 -7.41
CA GLU A 87 11.18 -8.11 -6.05
C GLU A 87 11.34 -6.99 -5.02
N LYS A 88 12.19 -6.01 -5.30
CA LYS A 88 12.38 -4.83 -4.43
C LYS A 88 11.08 -4.03 -4.25
N ILE A 89 10.30 -3.84 -5.30
CA ILE A 89 9.00 -3.17 -5.25
C ILE A 89 8.04 -3.95 -4.34
N ALA A 90 8.01 -5.28 -4.46
CA ALA A 90 7.18 -6.13 -3.61
C ALA A 90 7.57 -6.05 -2.12
N GLU A 91 8.87 -6.01 -1.82
CA GLU A 91 9.37 -5.80 -0.46
C GLU A 91 8.90 -4.45 0.12
N MET A 92 9.03 -3.37 -0.66
CA MET A 92 8.62 -2.03 -0.24
C MET A 92 7.11 -1.93 0.05
N GLU A 93 6.28 -2.56 -0.78
CA GLU A 93 4.83 -2.62 -0.56
C GLU A 93 4.48 -3.40 0.72
N ASN A 94 5.11 -4.55 0.93
CA ASN A 94 4.90 -5.36 2.12
C ASN A 94 5.26 -4.60 3.40
N ASP A 95 6.35 -3.83 3.38
CA ASP A 95 6.75 -3.01 4.52
C ASP A 95 5.79 -1.84 4.76
N CYS A 96 5.27 -1.22 3.70
CA CYS A 96 4.21 -0.22 3.82
C CYS A 96 2.91 -0.81 4.41
N GLU A 97 2.51 -2.01 3.97
CA GLU A 97 1.32 -2.70 4.48
C GLU A 97 1.46 -3.01 5.99
N LYS A 98 2.61 -3.55 6.41
CA LYS A 98 2.89 -3.82 7.83
C LYS A 98 2.77 -2.55 8.68
N LYS A 99 3.31 -1.44 8.18
CA LYS A 99 3.28 -0.16 8.91
C LYS A 99 1.85 0.33 9.12
N LEU A 100 1.04 0.36 8.05
CA LEU A 100 -0.38 0.73 8.13
C LEU A 100 -1.17 -0.21 9.04
N MET A 101 -0.84 -1.51 9.05
CA MET A 101 -1.47 -2.49 9.94
C MET A 101 -1.18 -2.20 11.41
N ASN A 102 0.05 -1.81 11.75
CA ASN A 102 0.45 -1.43 13.10
C ASN A 102 -0.26 -0.14 13.55
N GLU A 103 -0.29 0.89 12.71
CA GLU A 103 -1.00 2.15 13.00
C GLU A 103 -2.50 1.91 13.25
N ARG A 104 -3.12 1.05 12.44
CA ARG A 104 -4.52 0.63 12.64
C ARG A 104 -4.72 -0.06 14.00
N PHE A 105 -3.78 -0.91 14.41
CA PHE A 105 -3.83 -1.59 15.70
C PHE A 105 -3.73 -0.60 16.87
N ASP A 106 -2.77 0.32 16.81
CA ASP A 106 -2.58 1.36 17.83
C ASP A 106 -3.82 2.27 17.96
N LEU A 107 -4.41 2.67 16.83
CA LEU A 107 -5.67 3.42 16.82
C LEU A 107 -6.81 2.62 17.48
N PHE A 108 -6.91 1.33 17.18
CA PHE A 108 -7.92 0.47 17.79
C PHE A 108 -7.75 0.34 19.31
N GLU A 109 -6.53 0.19 19.80
CA GLU A 109 -6.25 0.19 21.24
C GLU A 109 -6.61 1.52 21.92
N LYS A 110 -6.24 2.65 21.29
CA LYS A 110 -6.63 3.99 21.75
C LYS A 110 -8.14 4.13 21.82
N MET A 111 -8.89 3.70 20.80
CA MET A 111 -10.36 3.72 20.80
C MET A 111 -10.96 2.87 21.92
N LYS A 112 -10.41 1.67 22.16
CA LYS A 112 -10.82 0.78 23.26
C LYS A 112 -10.59 1.44 24.62
N SER A 113 -9.43 2.07 24.82
CA SER A 113 -9.10 2.81 26.05
C SER A 113 -10.06 3.98 26.30
N LEU A 114 -10.38 4.76 25.25
CA LEU A 114 -11.35 5.86 25.32
C LEU A 114 -12.75 5.38 25.68
N LYS A 115 -13.21 4.27 25.08
CA LYS A 115 -14.50 3.65 25.40
C LYS A 115 -14.55 3.22 26.87
N ASN A 116 -13.46 2.63 27.37
CA ASN A 116 -13.36 2.20 28.77
C ASN A 116 -13.34 3.41 29.74
N GLY A 117 -12.54 4.44 29.44
CA GLY A 117 -12.51 5.69 30.22
C GLY A 117 -13.87 6.40 30.27
N ARG A 118 -14.57 6.50 29.13
CA ARG A 118 -15.94 7.03 29.08
C ARG A 118 -16.93 6.20 29.91
N THR A 119 -16.75 4.89 29.96
CA THR A 119 -17.57 3.99 30.80
C THR A 119 -17.30 4.22 32.29
N LEU A 120 -16.05 4.42 32.69
CA LEU A 120 -15.70 4.78 34.07
C LEU A 120 -16.30 6.14 34.48
N LEU A 121 -16.18 7.16 33.63
CA LEU A 121 -16.70 8.51 33.91
C LEU A 121 -18.23 8.58 34.05
N LYS A 122 -18.98 7.70 33.36
CA LYS A 122 -20.44 7.57 33.56
C LYS A 122 -20.80 7.21 35.01
N GLY A 123 -19.93 6.48 35.72
CA GLY A 123 -20.10 6.15 37.13
C GLY A 123 -19.87 7.32 38.09
N TYR A 124 -19.09 8.32 37.69
CA TYR A 124 -18.75 9.49 38.52
C TYR A 124 -19.67 10.70 38.28
N GLY A 125 -20.28 10.83 37.09
CA GLY A 125 -21.17 11.95 36.75
C GLY A 125 -22.61 11.84 37.26
N SER A 126 -23.00 10.68 37.79
CA SER A 126 -24.33 10.43 38.35
C SER A 126 -24.19 10.04 39.82
N SER A 127 -23.93 11.01 40.69
CA SER A 127 -24.24 10.83 42.11
C SER A 127 -25.71 10.37 42.21
N PRO A 128 -26.02 9.26 42.89
CA PRO A 128 -27.40 8.99 43.26
C PRO A 128 -27.85 10.20 44.07
N ARG A 129 -28.81 10.97 43.55
CA ARG A 129 -29.44 12.05 44.32
C ARG A 129 -30.12 11.39 45.52
N ILE A 130 -29.43 11.37 46.66
CA ILE A 130 -29.98 10.90 47.93
C ILE A 130 -31.11 11.89 48.27
N LYS A 131 -32.36 11.50 48.01
CA LYS A 131 -33.52 12.25 48.51
C LYS A 131 -33.60 12.02 50.02
N PRO A 132 -33.47 13.05 50.86
CA PRO A 132 -33.69 12.88 52.30
C PRO A 132 -35.14 12.46 52.53
N LYS A 133 -35.34 11.32 53.20
CA LYS A 133 -36.67 10.92 53.66
C LYS A 133 -36.98 11.72 54.92
N PHE A 134 -37.78 12.77 54.79
CA PHE A 134 -38.40 13.41 55.96
C PHE A 134 -39.40 12.41 56.55
N LYS A 135 -39.06 11.80 57.69
CA LYS A 135 -40.02 11.08 58.52
C LYS A 135 -40.86 12.15 59.22
N GLY A 136 -42.07 12.38 58.73
CA GLY A 136 -43.08 13.13 59.47
C GLY A 136 -43.54 12.31 60.67
N SER A 137 -43.34 12.85 61.86
CA SER A 137 -44.06 12.43 63.07
C SER A 137 -45.49 12.96 62.98
N ILE A 138 -46.47 12.09 63.22
CA ILE A 138 -47.80 12.44 63.72
C ILE A 138 -47.90 11.83 65.10
#